data_AF-A0A5C6X5W4-F1
#
_entry.id   AF-A0A5C6X5W4-F1
#
_cell.length_a   1.000
_cell.length_b   1.000
_cell.length_c   1.000
_cell.angle_alpha   90.00
_cell.angle_beta   90.00
_cell.angle_gamma   90.00
#
_symmetry.space_group_name_H-M   'P 1'
#
loop_
_entity.id
_entity.type
_entity.pdbx_description
1 polymer ?
#
loop_
_entity_poly.entity_id
_entity_poly.type
_entity_poly.pdbx_seq_one_letter_code
_entity_poly.pdbx_strand_id
1 'polypeptide(L)'
;MRNLLKATLLAIALASTTLACESDTSNAESTEATAEQTAPAEEAAPAEEAAPAEAPPEEAAPAEEAAPAEEAAPAEEAAPAEGQGQLEAPSLAQMEDLGATGATRCNSNDDCKADEVCFSNSSDPTNPRYCLAGTRGTRKFGEPCDEGVGSLQCDTGICLWYLTPDGERRTCTIPCDESTECPQPLSRCIFGVCNSPTGD
;
A
#
# COMPACT_ATOMS: atom_id res chain seq x y z
N MET A 1 -11.29 -54.28 6.23
CA MET A 1 -12.66 -54.49 5.72
C MET A 1 -13.59 -53.52 6.42
N ARG A 2 -14.36 -52.73 5.65
CA ARG A 2 -15.63 -52.05 6.01
C ARG A 2 -15.55 -51.17 7.28
N ASN A 3 -15.59 -49.84 7.14
CA ASN A 3 -16.87 -49.15 7.05
C ASN A 3 -16.74 -47.83 6.27
N LEU A 4 -17.05 -47.94 4.97
CA LEU A 4 -17.57 -46.85 4.15
C LEU A 4 -19.04 -46.62 4.55
N LEU A 5 -19.44 -45.36 4.73
CA LEU A 5 -20.74 -44.73 4.45
C LEU A 5 -21.03 -43.66 5.50
N LYS A 6 -20.99 -42.40 5.08
CA LYS A 6 -22.00 -41.37 5.34
C LYS A 6 -21.61 -40.11 4.56
N ALA A 7 -21.85 -40.19 3.25
CA ALA A 7 -21.91 -39.03 2.38
C ALA A 7 -23.28 -38.38 2.59
N THR A 8 -23.31 -37.29 3.36
CA THR A 8 -24.51 -36.47 3.53
C THR A 8 -24.54 -35.46 2.39
N LEU A 9 -25.29 -35.80 1.35
CA LEU A 9 -25.70 -34.90 0.27
C LEU A 9 -26.52 -33.76 0.88
N LEU A 10 -25.95 -32.55 0.93
CA LEU A 10 -26.69 -31.32 1.21
C LEU A 10 -26.78 -30.52 -0.10
N ALA A 11 -27.81 -30.83 -0.89
CA ALA A 11 -28.22 -30.02 -2.02
C ALA A 11 -29.10 -28.87 -1.51
N ILE A 12 -28.57 -27.66 -1.46
CA ILE A 12 -29.36 -26.43 -1.27
C ILE A 12 -29.31 -25.66 -2.58
N ALA A 13 -30.41 -25.78 -3.33
CA ALA A 13 -30.74 -24.91 -4.43
C ALA A 13 -31.33 -23.61 -3.86
N LEU A 14 -30.69 -22.47 -4.15
CA LEU A 14 -31.25 -21.13 -4.02
C LEU A 14 -30.87 -20.40 -5.31
N ALA A 15 -31.76 -20.40 -6.29
CA ALA A 15 -32.81 -19.40 -6.50
C ALA A 15 -32.21 -18.09 -7.07
N SER A 16 -32.29 -18.02 -8.38
CA SER A 16 -31.93 -16.94 -9.29
C SER A 16 -32.60 -15.61 -8.93
N THR A 17 -31.84 -14.53 -8.86
CA THR A 17 -32.35 -13.16 -9.02
C THR A 17 -31.50 -12.42 -10.05
N THR A 18 -31.87 -12.56 -11.32
CA THR A 18 -31.42 -11.67 -12.39
C THR A 18 -32.21 -10.37 -12.29
N LEU A 19 -31.62 -9.33 -11.71
CA LEU A 19 -32.13 -7.96 -11.87
C LEU A 19 -31.81 -7.51 -13.30
N ALA A 20 -32.84 -7.48 -14.13
CA ALA A 20 -32.87 -6.72 -15.37
C ALA A 20 -32.87 -5.22 -15.01
N CYS A 21 -31.82 -4.51 -15.41
CA CYS A 21 -31.93 -3.08 -15.69
C CYS A 21 -31.99 -2.93 -17.20
N GLU A 22 -33.22 -2.90 -17.69
CA GLU A 22 -33.59 -2.21 -18.92
C GLU A 22 -33.24 -0.73 -18.77
N SER A 23 -32.54 -0.18 -19.76
CA SER A 23 -32.47 1.26 -19.99
C SER A 23 -32.64 1.48 -21.48
N ASP A 24 -33.86 1.86 -21.81
CA ASP A 24 -34.37 2.18 -23.13
C ASP A 24 -33.52 3.21 -23.90
N THR A 25 -33.14 2.81 -25.11
CA THR A 25 -33.51 3.43 -26.38
C THR A 25 -33.91 4.91 -26.37
N SER A 26 -33.10 5.74 -27.05
CA SER A 26 -33.55 6.75 -28.04
C SER A 26 -32.30 7.27 -28.77
N ASN A 27 -32.07 6.84 -30.01
CA ASN A 27 -32.54 7.49 -31.24
C ASN A 27 -31.85 8.84 -31.52
N ALA A 28 -30.97 8.86 -32.53
CA ALA A 28 -31.02 9.83 -33.63
C ALA A 28 -29.81 9.67 -34.55
N GLU A 29 -30.09 9.09 -35.70
CA GLU A 29 -29.46 9.38 -36.99
C GLU A 29 -29.38 10.91 -37.22
N SER A 30 -28.20 11.43 -37.57
CA SER A 30 -28.07 12.69 -38.34
C SER A 30 -26.68 12.74 -38.99
N THR A 31 -26.62 12.48 -40.30
CA THR A 31 -26.46 13.49 -41.38
C THR A 31 -25.05 14.07 -41.49
N GLU A 32 -24.30 13.51 -42.44
CA GLU A 32 -23.56 14.20 -43.50
C GLU A 32 -23.34 15.73 -43.37
N ALA A 33 -22.08 16.14 -43.22
CA ALA A 33 -21.51 17.42 -43.68
C ALA A 33 -19.97 17.25 -43.77
N THR A 34 -19.42 17.00 -44.95
CA THR A 34 -18.84 18.01 -45.85
C THR A 34 -17.64 18.74 -45.24
N ALA A 35 -16.47 18.32 -45.70
CA ALA A 35 -15.26 19.07 -46.06
C ALA A 35 -14.90 20.34 -45.27
N GLU A 36 -13.69 20.35 -44.72
CA GLU A 36 -12.77 21.47 -44.94
C GLU A 36 -11.31 20.98 -44.92
N GLN A 37 -10.70 21.03 -46.11
CA GLN A 37 -9.25 20.91 -46.29
C GLN A 37 -8.57 22.03 -45.50
N THR A 38 -7.69 21.68 -44.57
CA THR A 38 -6.70 22.62 -44.02
C THR A 38 -5.34 22.32 -44.65
N ALA A 39 -4.69 23.41 -45.07
CA ALA A 39 -3.51 23.47 -45.92
C ALA A 39 -2.28 22.74 -45.33
N PRO A 40 -1.37 22.24 -46.19
CA PRO A 40 -0.07 21.75 -45.70
C PRO A 40 0.74 22.92 -45.14
N ALA A 41 1.23 22.73 -43.91
CA ALA A 41 2.12 23.64 -43.22
C ALA A 41 3.44 23.81 -43.98
N GLU A 42 3.92 25.05 -44.01
CA GLU A 42 5.15 25.47 -44.68
C GLU A 42 6.36 24.63 -44.23
N GLU A 43 7.15 24.19 -45.21
CA GLU A 43 8.44 23.57 -44.99
C GLU A 43 9.38 24.56 -44.29
N ALA A 44 9.87 24.17 -43.11
CA ALA A 44 10.94 24.87 -42.42
C ALA A 44 12.26 24.69 -43.21
N ALA A 45 12.96 25.81 -43.40
CA ALA A 45 14.24 25.90 -44.10
C ALA A 45 15.32 24.99 -43.48
N PRO A 46 16.28 24.48 -44.28
CA PRO A 46 17.38 23.66 -43.78
C PRO A 46 18.28 24.47 -42.84
N ALA A 47 18.61 23.87 -41.70
CA ALA A 47 19.58 24.40 -40.75
C ALA A 47 20.97 24.46 -41.41
N GLU A 48 21.65 25.60 -41.28
CA GLU A 48 23.01 25.78 -41.75
C GLU A 48 23.98 24.87 -40.99
N GLU A 49 24.73 24.07 -41.73
CA GLU A 49 25.95 23.44 -41.25
C GLU A 49 27.13 24.42 -41.31
N ALA A 50 27.78 24.64 -40.17
CA ALA A 50 29.17 25.09 -40.04
C ALA A 50 29.61 24.87 -38.59
N ALA A 51 30.80 24.40 -38.21
CA ALA A 51 32.03 23.97 -38.89
C ALA A 51 32.80 23.04 -37.91
N PRO A 52 33.78 22.22 -38.36
CA PRO A 52 34.52 21.34 -37.47
C PRO A 52 35.64 22.04 -36.69
N ALA A 53 35.62 21.78 -35.38
CA ALA A 53 36.70 21.56 -34.41
C ALA A 53 37.92 22.50 -34.35
N GLU A 54 38.12 23.13 -33.18
CA GLU A 54 39.44 23.57 -32.72
C GLU A 54 39.91 22.76 -31.49
N ALA A 55 41.13 22.23 -31.64
CA ALA A 55 42.14 21.77 -30.68
C ALA A 55 41.78 20.73 -29.58
N PRO A 56 42.58 19.65 -29.41
CA PRO A 56 42.53 18.84 -28.20
C PRO A 56 43.05 19.65 -27.00
N PRO A 57 42.41 19.56 -25.81
CA PRO A 57 42.93 20.20 -24.61
C PRO A 57 44.23 19.53 -24.15
N GLU A 58 45.16 20.34 -23.64
CA GLU A 58 46.40 19.87 -23.01
C GLU A 58 46.08 18.95 -21.82
N GLU A 59 46.75 17.80 -21.74
CA GLU A 59 46.62 16.85 -20.64
C GLU A 59 47.03 17.53 -19.32
N ALA A 60 46.07 17.71 -18.42
CA ALA A 60 46.33 18.16 -17.06
C ALA A 60 47.07 17.07 -16.26
N ALA A 61 48.10 17.48 -15.51
CA ALA A 61 48.86 16.62 -14.62
C ALA A 61 47.95 15.89 -13.61
N PRO A 62 48.30 14.65 -13.19
CA PRO A 62 47.49 13.89 -12.25
C PRO A 62 47.38 14.64 -10.92
N ALA A 63 46.13 14.81 -10.46
CA ALA A 63 45.83 15.41 -9.17
C ALA A 63 46.40 14.55 -8.04
N GLU A 64 47.05 15.17 -7.06
CA GLU A 64 47.57 14.48 -5.88
C GLU A 64 46.40 13.81 -5.12
N GLU A 65 46.57 12.53 -4.82
CA GLU A 65 45.63 11.72 -4.06
C GLU A 65 45.33 12.37 -2.71
N ALA A 66 44.08 12.80 -2.51
CA ALA A 66 43.63 13.32 -1.23
C ALA A 66 43.66 12.19 -0.17
N ALA A 67 44.20 12.51 1.01
CA ALA A 67 44.23 11.61 2.14
C ALA A 67 42.82 11.09 2.51
N PRO A 68 42.70 9.84 3.01
CA PRO A 68 41.40 9.26 3.34
C PRO A 68 40.69 10.09 4.41
N ALA A 69 39.44 10.45 4.11
CA ALA A 69 38.57 11.16 5.04
C ALA A 69 38.37 10.32 6.31
N GLU A 70 38.52 10.94 7.47
CA GLU A 70 38.29 10.29 8.75
C GLU A 70 36.83 9.79 8.82
N GLU A 71 36.68 8.49 9.11
CA GLU A 71 35.40 7.82 9.32
C GLU A 71 34.60 8.56 10.41
N ALA A 72 33.47 9.14 10.03
CA ALA A 72 32.57 9.79 10.96
C ALA A 72 32.03 8.78 11.98
N ALA A 73 32.04 9.14 13.26
CA ALA A 73 31.47 8.33 14.33
C ALA A 73 29.97 8.03 14.07
N PRO A 74 29.46 6.84 14.47
CA PRO A 74 28.07 6.47 14.25
C PRO A 74 27.13 7.46 14.96
N ALA A 75 26.11 7.91 14.23
CA ALA A 75 25.10 8.81 14.77
C ALA A 75 24.36 8.14 15.93
N GLU A 76 24.20 8.86 17.05
CA GLU A 76 23.34 8.41 18.14
C GLU A 76 21.92 8.16 17.63
N GLU A 77 21.36 6.98 17.89
CA GLU A 77 19.99 6.67 17.51
C GLU A 77 19.03 7.62 18.25
N ALA A 78 18.33 8.45 17.48
CA ALA A 78 17.34 9.37 18.01
C ALA A 78 16.24 8.58 18.74
N ALA A 79 15.84 9.05 19.92
CA ALA A 79 14.72 8.48 20.63
C ALA A 79 13.45 8.52 19.75
N PRO A 80 12.59 7.47 19.79
CA PRO A 80 11.38 7.44 18.99
C PRO A 80 10.48 8.63 19.32
N ALA A 81 9.83 9.19 18.30
CA ALA A 81 8.90 10.29 18.47
C ALA A 81 7.70 9.84 19.32
N GLU A 82 7.18 10.75 20.16
CA GLU A 82 6.05 10.44 21.03
C GLU A 82 4.86 9.87 20.24
N GLY A 83 4.29 8.76 20.73
CA GLY A 83 3.15 8.08 20.11
C GLY A 83 3.50 7.06 19.02
N GLN A 84 4.79 6.89 18.69
CA GLN A 84 5.26 5.78 17.85
C GLN A 84 5.58 4.57 18.73
N GLY A 85 4.91 3.46 18.46
CA GLY A 85 5.27 2.16 18.99
C GLY A 85 6.58 1.65 18.40
N GLN A 86 7.17 0.65 19.04
CA GLN A 86 8.44 0.05 18.61
C GLN A 86 8.51 -1.43 18.96
N LEU A 87 9.09 -2.23 18.06
CA LEU A 87 9.40 -3.63 18.34
C LEU A 87 10.65 -3.73 19.21
N GLU A 88 10.64 -4.59 20.22
CA GLU A 88 11.82 -4.84 21.06
C GLU A 88 12.92 -5.61 20.31
N ALA A 89 12.53 -6.40 19.30
CA ALA A 89 13.44 -7.19 18.49
C ALA A 89 13.17 -6.95 16.98
N PRO A 90 13.63 -5.81 16.43
CA PRO A 90 13.36 -5.44 15.03
C PRO A 90 13.98 -6.41 14.01
N SER A 91 15.01 -7.16 14.40
CA SER A 91 15.57 -8.23 13.56
C SER A 91 14.58 -9.37 13.31
N LEU A 92 13.63 -9.61 14.21
CA LEU A 92 12.55 -10.59 13.98
C LEU A 92 11.58 -10.11 12.91
N ALA A 93 11.36 -8.78 12.79
CA ALA A 93 10.52 -8.21 11.74
C ALA A 93 11.08 -8.45 10.34
N GLN A 94 12.39 -8.67 10.21
CA GLN A 94 13.04 -8.94 8.94
C GLN A 94 12.95 -10.43 8.53
N MET A 95 12.44 -11.30 9.41
CA MET A 95 12.31 -12.71 9.09
C MET A 95 11.07 -12.96 8.23
N GLU A 96 11.27 -13.66 7.12
CA GLU A 96 10.20 -14.01 6.17
C GLU A 96 9.20 -15.02 6.75
N ASP A 97 9.58 -15.75 7.80
CA ASP A 97 8.73 -16.77 8.45
C ASP A 97 8.67 -16.57 9.97
N LEU A 98 7.87 -15.60 10.40
CA LEU A 98 7.48 -15.44 11.80
C LEU A 98 6.62 -16.62 12.31
N GLY A 99 6.01 -17.41 11.42
CA GLY A 99 5.28 -18.62 11.79
C GLY A 99 6.18 -19.67 12.43
N ALA A 100 7.42 -19.79 11.95
CA ALA A 100 8.41 -20.72 12.50
C ALA A 100 8.85 -20.41 13.94
N THR A 101 8.66 -19.18 14.43
CA THR A 101 9.02 -18.81 15.81
C THR A 101 7.96 -19.21 16.84
N GLY A 102 6.81 -19.71 16.38
CA GLY A 102 5.66 -20.00 17.26
C GLY A 102 4.95 -18.75 17.76
N ALA A 103 5.17 -17.59 17.12
CA ALA A 103 4.46 -16.38 17.45
C ALA A 103 2.94 -16.55 17.26
N THR A 104 2.16 -15.95 18.14
CA THR A 104 0.69 -16.01 18.08
C THR A 104 0.20 -15.17 16.92
N ARG A 105 -0.67 -15.72 16.07
CA ARG A 105 -1.29 -14.98 14.97
C ARG A 105 -2.27 -13.96 15.53
N CYS A 106 -2.32 -12.78 14.93
CA CYS A 106 -3.24 -11.71 15.29
C CYS A 106 -3.87 -11.08 14.05
N ASN A 107 -5.00 -10.39 14.24
CA ASN A 107 -5.60 -9.50 13.25
C ASN A 107 -5.39 -8.04 13.65
N SER A 108 -5.40 -7.75 14.96
CA SER A 108 -5.21 -6.44 15.55
C SER A 108 -4.41 -6.52 16.86
N ASN A 109 -4.01 -5.37 17.40
CA ASN A 109 -3.36 -5.28 18.70
C ASN A 109 -4.23 -5.84 19.84
N ASP A 110 -5.55 -5.87 19.70
CA ASP A 110 -6.43 -6.41 20.75
C ASP A 110 -6.32 -7.94 20.88
N ASP A 111 -5.77 -8.62 19.87
CA ASP A 111 -5.48 -10.06 19.94
C ASP A 111 -4.16 -10.37 20.69
N CYS A 112 -3.35 -9.34 20.95
CA CYS A 112 -2.03 -9.47 21.55
C CYS A 112 -2.01 -9.06 23.02
N LYS A 113 -0.98 -9.47 23.76
CA LYS A 113 -0.77 -8.97 25.13
C LYS A 113 -0.46 -7.47 25.14
N ALA A 114 -0.58 -6.83 26.30
CA ALA A 114 -0.39 -5.38 26.44
C ALA A 114 1.03 -4.92 26.09
N ASP A 115 2.02 -5.80 26.27
CA ASP A 115 3.44 -5.66 25.93
C ASP A 115 3.79 -6.23 24.54
N GLU A 116 2.78 -6.50 23.72
CA GLU A 116 2.92 -7.01 22.37
C GLU A 116 2.16 -6.12 21.37
N VAL A 117 2.64 -6.15 20.12
CA VAL A 117 2.08 -5.45 18.97
C VAL A 117 1.78 -6.46 17.88
N CYS A 118 0.62 -6.31 17.26
CA CYS A 118 0.25 -7.08 16.09
C CYS A 118 0.96 -6.51 14.86
N PHE A 119 1.93 -7.24 14.33
CA PHE A 119 2.80 -6.75 13.28
C PHE A 119 2.84 -7.72 12.09
N SER A 120 2.92 -7.14 10.90
CA SER A 120 3.28 -7.83 9.65
C SER A 120 4.44 -7.08 9.03
N ASN A 121 5.42 -7.84 8.54
CA ASN A 121 6.53 -7.31 7.75
C ASN A 121 6.18 -7.11 6.28
N SER A 122 4.95 -7.45 5.90
CA SER A 122 4.45 -7.34 4.54
C SER A 122 3.24 -6.41 4.50
N SER A 123 3.21 -5.58 3.47
CA SER A 123 2.05 -4.77 3.09
C SER A 123 0.92 -5.61 2.49
N ASP A 124 1.18 -6.87 2.14
CA ASP A 124 0.15 -7.79 1.63
C ASP A 124 -0.84 -8.13 2.75
N PRO A 125 -2.14 -7.79 2.61
CA PRO A 125 -3.15 -8.07 3.64
C PRO A 125 -3.42 -9.57 3.81
N THR A 126 -3.00 -10.42 2.88
CA THR A 126 -3.11 -11.88 2.98
C THR A 126 -2.01 -12.49 3.84
N ASN A 127 -0.90 -11.77 4.07
CA ASN A 127 0.16 -12.25 4.93
C ASN A 127 -0.29 -12.25 6.39
N PRO A 128 -0.04 -13.35 7.13
CA PRO A 128 -0.42 -13.42 8.53
C PRO A 128 0.35 -12.39 9.35
N ARG A 129 -0.35 -11.78 10.30
CA ARG A 129 0.26 -10.91 11.31
C ARG A 129 0.51 -11.71 12.58
N TYR A 130 1.49 -11.28 13.36
CA TYR A 130 1.90 -11.96 14.58
C TYR A 130 2.08 -10.98 15.74
N CYS A 131 1.75 -11.44 16.95
CA CYS A 131 2.05 -10.72 18.18
C CYS A 131 3.55 -10.82 18.46
N LEU A 132 4.22 -9.67 18.42
CA LEU A 132 5.64 -9.51 18.72
C LEU A 132 5.80 -8.58 19.91
N ALA A 133 6.80 -8.82 20.74
CA ALA A 133 7.11 -7.95 21.87
C ALA A 133 7.44 -6.53 21.39
N GLY A 134 6.80 -5.53 22.00
CA GLY A 134 6.90 -4.15 21.56
C GLY A 134 5.91 -3.21 22.26
N THR A 135 6.08 -1.93 21.99
CA THR A 135 5.14 -0.88 22.42
C THR A 135 4.15 -0.57 21.32
N ARG A 136 2.87 -0.46 21.69
CA ARG A 136 1.80 -0.09 20.74
C ARG A 136 1.85 1.40 20.44
N GLY A 137 1.45 1.75 19.23
CA GLY A 137 1.19 3.14 18.86
C GLY A 137 -0.04 3.70 19.54
N THR A 138 -0.20 5.02 19.47
CA THR A 138 -1.32 5.72 20.10
C THR A 138 -2.26 6.39 19.10
N ARG A 139 -1.94 6.37 17.80
CA ARG A 139 -2.75 7.04 16.77
C ARG A 139 -4.11 6.35 16.64
N LYS A 140 -5.15 7.17 16.60
CA LYS A 140 -6.56 6.75 16.58
C LYS A 140 -7.07 6.54 15.17
N PHE A 141 -8.22 5.87 15.06
CA PHE A 141 -8.93 5.73 13.79
C PHE A 141 -9.03 7.07 13.05
N GLY A 142 -8.74 7.05 11.74
CA GLY A 142 -8.79 8.23 10.88
C GLY A 142 -7.56 9.15 10.95
N GLU A 143 -6.65 8.92 11.90
CA GLU A 143 -5.37 9.65 11.94
C GLU A 143 -4.39 9.11 10.90
N PRO A 144 -3.58 9.97 10.26
CA PRO A 144 -2.63 9.53 9.26
C PRO A 144 -1.59 8.58 9.87
N CYS A 145 -1.04 7.67 9.08
CA CYS A 145 0.04 6.78 9.47
C CYS A 145 1.12 6.69 8.39
N ASP A 146 2.36 6.49 8.81
CA ASP A 146 3.53 6.57 7.93
C ASP A 146 3.82 5.21 7.25
N GLU A 147 4.47 5.26 6.09
CA GLU A 147 4.88 4.05 5.38
C GLU A 147 5.92 3.24 6.16
N GLY A 148 5.81 1.90 6.10
CA GLY A 148 6.73 0.96 6.74
C GLY A 148 6.58 0.82 8.26
N VAL A 149 6.15 1.88 8.96
CA VAL A 149 5.99 1.89 10.42
C VAL A 149 4.55 2.13 10.88
N GLY A 150 3.61 2.35 9.97
CA GLY A 150 2.24 2.75 10.31
C GLY A 150 1.51 1.78 11.25
N SER A 151 1.77 0.47 11.16
CA SER A 151 1.23 -0.52 12.11
C SER A 151 1.70 -0.26 13.54
N LEU A 152 2.92 0.23 13.73
CA LEU A 152 3.45 0.60 15.05
C LEU A 152 2.91 1.94 15.54
N GLN A 153 2.27 2.74 14.69
CA GLN A 153 1.74 4.05 15.05
C GLN A 153 0.28 3.99 15.47
N CYS A 154 -0.50 3.08 14.89
CA CYS A 154 -1.93 2.93 15.17
C CYS A 154 -2.20 2.14 16.45
N ASP A 155 -3.19 2.56 17.22
CA ASP A 155 -3.60 1.89 18.46
C ASP A 155 -4.10 0.45 18.21
N THR A 156 -4.77 0.23 17.08
CA THR A 156 -5.21 -1.08 16.59
C THR A 156 -4.12 -1.90 15.93
N GLY A 157 -2.99 -1.30 15.58
CA GLY A 157 -1.94 -1.96 14.80
C GLY A 157 -2.16 -1.94 13.29
N ILE A 158 -3.22 -1.27 12.80
CA ILE A 158 -3.64 -1.35 11.39
C ILE A 158 -3.54 0.01 10.72
N CYS A 159 -2.59 0.14 9.79
CA CYS A 159 -2.44 1.28 8.89
C CYS A 159 -2.90 0.89 7.48
N LEU A 160 -4.01 1.45 7.03
CA LEU A 160 -4.60 1.16 5.73
C LEU A 160 -4.15 2.21 4.72
N TRP A 161 -3.70 1.75 3.56
CA TRP A 161 -3.50 2.56 2.36
C TRP A 161 -4.77 2.55 1.50
N TYR A 162 -5.15 3.70 0.94
CA TYR A 162 -6.25 3.82 -0.01
C TYR A 162 -6.07 5.04 -0.91
N LEU A 163 -6.62 4.98 -2.12
CA LEU A 163 -6.61 6.08 -3.08
C LEU A 163 -7.74 7.08 -2.82
N THR A 164 -7.42 8.37 -2.93
CA THR A 164 -8.40 9.47 -2.92
C THR A 164 -8.25 10.32 -4.18
N PRO A 165 -9.23 11.18 -4.52
CA PRO A 165 -9.07 12.13 -5.62
C PRO A 165 -7.85 13.06 -5.49
N ASP A 166 -7.39 13.30 -4.25
CA ASP A 166 -6.22 14.13 -3.96
C ASP A 166 -4.89 13.33 -3.97
N GLY A 167 -4.95 12.03 -4.27
CA GLY A 167 -3.81 11.11 -4.23
C GLY A 167 -3.91 10.04 -3.14
N GLU A 168 -2.80 9.37 -2.89
CA GLU A 168 -2.71 8.28 -1.91
C GLU A 168 -2.81 8.80 -0.48
N ARG A 169 -3.55 8.07 0.37
CA ARG A 169 -3.63 8.33 1.80
C ARG A 169 -3.39 7.06 2.60
N ARG A 170 -2.84 7.24 3.80
CA ARG A 170 -2.66 6.19 4.78
C ARG A 170 -3.28 6.63 6.09
N THR A 171 -4.14 5.80 6.67
CA THR A 171 -4.82 6.12 7.91
C THR A 171 -4.91 4.92 8.84
N CYS A 172 -4.89 5.17 10.13
CA CYS A 172 -5.22 4.17 11.13
C CYS A 172 -6.68 3.74 10.98
N THR A 173 -6.93 2.44 11.03
CA THR A 173 -8.25 1.84 10.88
C THR A 173 -8.53 0.83 11.99
N ILE A 174 -9.75 0.31 12.05
CA ILE A 174 -10.20 -0.66 13.05
C ILE A 174 -10.57 -1.99 12.39
N PRO A 175 -10.45 -3.13 13.13
CA PRO A 175 -11.04 -4.38 12.69
C PRO A 175 -12.57 -4.26 12.65
N CYS A 176 -13.21 -5.11 11.86
CA CYS A 176 -14.67 -5.19 11.75
C CYS A 176 -15.11 -6.59 11.37
N ASP A 177 -16.34 -6.94 11.74
CA ASP A 177 -17.03 -8.12 11.24
C ASP A 177 -18.03 -7.75 10.12
N GLU A 178 -18.58 -6.53 10.18
CA GLU A 178 -19.54 -6.02 9.20
C GLU A 178 -19.38 -4.52 8.91
N SER A 179 -19.91 -4.06 7.76
CA SER A 179 -19.70 -2.67 7.30
C SER A 179 -20.38 -1.61 8.17
N THR A 180 -21.35 -2.00 8.99
CA THR A 180 -22.08 -1.12 9.94
C THR A 180 -21.23 -0.69 11.13
N GLU A 181 -20.17 -1.43 11.46
CA GLU A 181 -19.22 -1.09 12.52
C GLU A 181 -18.21 -0.03 12.07
N CYS A 182 -18.12 0.21 10.77
CA CYS A 182 -17.09 1.02 10.18
C CYS A 182 -17.45 2.51 10.13
N PRO A 183 -16.65 3.39 10.78
CA PRO A 183 -16.87 4.82 10.75
C PRO A 183 -16.54 5.42 9.37
N GLN A 184 -17.11 6.58 9.08
CA GLN A 184 -16.70 7.38 7.93
C GLN A 184 -15.26 7.91 8.13
N PRO A 185 -14.42 7.96 7.07
CA PRO A 185 -14.74 7.68 5.67
C PRO A 185 -14.64 6.20 5.26
N LEU A 186 -14.17 5.32 6.15
CA LEU A 186 -13.87 3.92 5.83
C LEU A 186 -15.08 2.99 6.01
N SER A 187 -16.20 3.27 5.36
CA SER A 187 -17.50 2.66 5.67
C SER A 187 -17.75 1.23 5.17
N ARG A 188 -16.71 0.50 4.74
CA ARG A 188 -16.83 -0.88 4.26
C ARG A 188 -15.95 -1.80 5.07
N CYS A 189 -16.48 -2.95 5.48
CA CYS A 189 -15.66 -4.00 6.06
C CYS A 189 -15.12 -4.91 4.95
N ILE A 190 -13.82 -4.86 4.70
CA ILE A 190 -13.14 -5.64 3.66
C ILE A 190 -12.01 -6.43 4.33
N PHE A 191 -12.06 -7.77 4.21
CA PHE A 191 -11.11 -8.68 4.87
C PHE A 191 -10.95 -8.44 6.39
N GLY A 192 -12.06 -8.10 7.06
CA GLY A 192 -12.08 -7.89 8.51
C GLY A 192 -11.50 -6.55 8.97
N VAL A 193 -11.34 -5.59 8.06
CA VAL A 193 -10.80 -4.25 8.34
C VAL A 193 -11.68 -3.19 7.69
N CYS A 194 -11.91 -2.08 8.39
CA CYS A 194 -12.65 -0.96 7.82
C CYS A 194 -11.83 -0.27 6.71
N ASN A 195 -12.44 -0.12 5.54
CA ASN A 195 -11.82 0.34 4.31
C ASN A 195 -12.72 1.37 3.59
N SER A 196 -12.11 2.17 2.72
CA SER A 196 -12.76 3.11 1.81
C SER A 196 -13.87 2.41 1.02
N PRO A 197 -15.00 3.10 0.75
CA PRO A 197 -16.07 2.57 -0.08
C PRO A 197 -15.66 2.28 -1.53
N THR A 198 -14.54 2.84 -2.02
CA THR A 198 -14.03 2.57 -3.37
C THR A 198 -13.34 1.22 -3.50
N GLY A 199 -12.84 0.64 -2.39
CA GLY A 199 -12.28 -0.71 -2.36
C GLY A 199 -10.95 -0.89 -3.08
N ASP A 200 -10.20 0.20 -3.31
CA ASP A 200 -8.85 0.18 -3.89
C ASP A 200 -7.79 -0.23 -2.87
#